data_AF-A0AAV7K895-F1
#
_entry.id   AF-A0AAV7K895-F1
#
_cell.length_a   1.000
_cell.length_b   1.000
_cell.length_c   1.000
_cell.angle_alpha   90.00
_cell.angle_beta   90.00
_cell.angle_gamma   90.00
#
_symmetry.space_group_name_H-M   'P 1'
#
loop_
_entity.id
_entity.type
_entity.pdbx_description
1 polymer ?
#
loop_
_entity_poly.entity_id
_entity_poly.type
_entity_poly.pdbx_seq_one_letter_code
_entity_poly.pdbx_strand_id
1 'polypeptide(L)'
;MEDIHDVIDKLRSLKAAFPELLRLLDIALTIAVSSAACERSFSSLKRMKTYLRSTMSQLRLNNLAILSIESNIASSLPLEVVVDRFAYQHKNRRICLS
;
A
#
# COMPACT_ATOMS: atom_id res chain seq x y z
N MET A 1 20.83 -9.20 -20.52
CA MET A 1 20.86 -9.25 -19.05
C MET A 1 19.79 -10.24 -18.67
N GLU A 2 20.13 -11.35 -18.01
CA GLU A 2 19.10 -12.28 -17.53
C GLU A 2 18.20 -11.54 -16.53
N ASP A 3 16.88 -11.64 -16.72
CA ASP A 3 15.91 -10.96 -15.87
C ASP A 3 15.83 -11.66 -14.50
N ILE A 4 15.57 -10.92 -13.42
CA ILE A 4 15.54 -11.49 -12.06
C ILE A 4 14.47 -12.59 -11.94
N HIS A 5 13.40 -12.46 -12.72
CA HIS A 5 12.34 -13.44 -12.84
C HIS A 5 12.83 -14.75 -13.48
N ASP A 6 13.64 -14.68 -14.53
CA ASP A 6 14.20 -15.86 -15.20
C ASP A 6 15.12 -16.67 -14.26
N VAL A 7 15.88 -15.96 -13.42
CA VAL A 7 16.76 -16.58 -12.41
C VAL A 7 15.94 -17.27 -11.31
N ILE A 8 14.85 -16.63 -10.85
CA ILE A 8 13.95 -17.21 -9.84
C ILE A 8 13.26 -18.46 -10.40
N ASP A 9 12.81 -18.44 -11.66
CA ASP A 9 12.12 -19.57 -12.28
C ASP A 9 13.06 -20.78 -12.47
N LYS A 10 14.32 -20.55 -12.89
CA LYS A 10 15.34 -21.59 -12.92
C LYS A 10 15.61 -22.16 -11.52
N LEU A 11 15.74 -21.32 -10.49
CA LEU A 11 15.98 -21.78 -9.12
C LEU A 11 14.79 -22.57 -8.55
N ARG A 12 13.56 -22.19 -8.90
CA ARG A 12 12.35 -22.93 -8.50
C ARG A 12 12.29 -24.34 -9.10
N SER A 13 12.87 -24.56 -10.28
CA SER A 13 12.98 -25.90 -10.87
C SER A 13 13.89 -26.85 -10.05
N LEU A 14 14.83 -26.30 -9.28
CA LEU A 14 15.76 -27.04 -8.41
C LEU A 14 15.26 -27.21 -6.97
N LYS A 15 13.96 -26.94 -6.72
CA LYS A 15 13.36 -26.99 -5.38
C LYS A 15 13.51 -28.32 -4.66
N ALA A 16 13.58 -29.42 -5.39
CA ALA A 16 13.79 -30.75 -4.82
C ALA A 16 15.22 -30.94 -4.28
N ALA A 17 16.20 -30.22 -4.84
CA ALA A 17 17.61 -30.35 -4.44
C ALA A 17 17.99 -29.40 -3.29
N PHE A 18 17.38 -28.21 -3.22
CA PHE A 18 17.74 -27.18 -2.23
C PHE A 18 16.52 -26.44 -1.64
N PRO A 19 15.70 -27.11 -0.81
CA PRO A 19 14.47 -26.52 -0.28
C PRO A 19 14.73 -25.39 0.74
N GLU A 20 15.78 -25.47 1.56
CA GLU A 20 16.14 -24.42 2.54
C GLU A 20 16.64 -23.14 1.86
N LEU A 21 17.41 -23.27 0.77
CA LEU A 21 17.94 -22.13 0.03
C LEU A 21 16.80 -21.32 -0.62
N LEU A 22 15.79 -22.00 -1.17
CA LEU A 22 14.61 -21.32 -1.72
C LEU A 22 13.79 -20.61 -0.65
N ARG A 23 13.64 -21.20 0.54
CA ARG A 23 12.98 -20.51 1.67
C ARG A 23 13.72 -19.23 2.06
N LEU A 24 15.05 -19.28 2.14
CA LEU A 24 15.85 -18.11 2.45
C LEU A 24 15.71 -17.03 1.35
N LEU A 25 15.68 -17.45 0.09
CA LEU A 25 15.48 -16.55 -1.05
C LEU A 25 14.10 -15.89 -1.00
N ASP A 26 13.03 -16.66 -0.74
CA ASP A 26 11.67 -16.12 -0.60
C ASP A 26 11.60 -15.08 0.53
N ILE A 27 12.25 -15.34 1.67
CA ILE A 27 12.34 -14.39 2.79
C ILE A 27 13.10 -13.13 2.36
N ALA A 28 14.27 -13.29 1.74
CA ALA A 28 15.10 -12.18 1.28
C ALA A 28 14.36 -11.30 0.27
N LEU A 29 13.66 -11.90 -0.69
CA LEU A 29 12.81 -11.21 -1.67
C LEU A 29 11.64 -10.49 -0.97
N THR A 30 11.00 -11.13 0.00
CA THR A 30 9.90 -10.51 0.76
C THR A 30 10.38 -9.29 1.54
N ILE A 31 11.55 -9.37 2.17
CA ILE A 31 12.16 -8.25 2.90
C ILE A 31 12.53 -7.10 1.95
N ALA A 32 13.15 -7.41 0.81
CA ALA A 32 13.53 -6.41 -0.19
C ALA A 32 12.30 -5.71 -0.82
N VAL A 33 11.23 -6.46 -1.08
CA VAL A 33 9.96 -5.88 -1.54
C VAL A 33 9.31 -5.05 -0.44
N SER A 34 9.39 -5.50 0.82
CA SER A 34 8.85 -4.78 1.97
C SER A 34 9.58 -3.45 2.23
N SER A 35 10.90 -3.37 2.05
CA SER A 35 11.64 -2.11 2.22
C SER A 35 11.20 -1.08 1.18
N ALA A 36 11.13 -1.47 -0.10
CA ALA A 36 10.62 -0.59 -1.16
C ALA A 36 9.15 -0.16 -0.92
N ALA A 37 8.30 -1.08 -0.44
CA ALA A 37 6.92 -0.77 -0.09
C ALA A 37 6.82 0.21 1.11
N CYS A 38 7.64 0.02 2.14
CA CYS A 38 7.77 0.93 3.28
C CYS A 38 8.24 2.32 2.83
N GLU A 39 9.28 2.40 2.00
CA GLU A 39 9.78 3.67 1.48
C GLU A 39 8.71 4.43 0.68
N ARG A 40 7.97 3.74 -0.19
CA ARG A 40 6.81 4.32 -0.90
C ARG A 40 5.73 4.81 0.07
N SER A 41 5.45 4.04 1.12
CA SER A 41 4.46 4.39 2.15
C SER A 41 4.88 5.62 2.95
N PHE A 42 6.12 5.67 3.43
CA PHE A 42 6.67 6.82 4.16
C PHE A 42 6.80 8.06 3.29
N SER A 43 7.19 7.91 2.03
CA SER A 43 7.21 8.99 1.04
C SER A 43 5.81 9.59 0.87
N SER A 44 4.79 8.75 0.78
CA SER A 44 3.39 9.17 0.68
C SER A 44 2.90 9.85 1.96
N LEU A 45 3.20 9.28 3.13
CA LEU A 45 2.90 9.90 4.42
C LEU A 45 3.57 11.27 4.58
N LYS A 46 4.82 11.43 4.14
CA LYS A 46 5.55 12.71 4.19
C LYS A 46 4.87 13.80 3.36
N ARG A 47 4.26 13.45 2.21
CA ARG A 47 3.48 14.40 1.41
C ARG A 47 2.17 14.80 2.09
N MET A 48 1.57 13.90 2.87
CA MET A 48 0.26 14.09 3.48
C MET A 48 0.31 14.78 4.85
N LYS A 49 1.29 14.41 5.68
CA LYS A 49 1.54 14.97 7.00
C LYS A 49 2.55 16.10 6.88
N THR A 50 2.06 17.28 6.53
CA THR A 50 2.85 18.52 6.46
C THR A 50 2.75 19.31 7.77
N TYR A 51 3.66 20.27 7.96
CA TYR A 51 3.66 21.15 9.14
C TYR A 51 2.30 21.85 9.36
N LEU A 52 1.69 22.34 8.28
CA LEU A 52 0.38 23.01 8.31
C LEU A 52 -0.79 22.04 8.60
N ARG A 53 -0.59 20.73 8.46
CA ARG A 53 -1.60 19.67 8.69
C ARG A 53 -1.26 18.81 9.91
N SER A 54 -0.46 19.33 10.83
CA SER A 54 0.03 18.62 12.02
C SER A 54 -1.07 18.24 13.02
N THR A 55 -2.23 18.89 12.97
CA THR A 55 -3.36 18.69 13.89
C THR A 55 -4.33 17.58 13.47
N MET A 56 -4.10 16.87 12.35
CA MET A 56 -4.99 15.79 11.93
C MET A 56 -4.99 14.61 12.90
N SER A 57 -6.17 14.06 13.18
CA SER A 57 -6.31 12.81 13.94
C SER A 57 -5.58 11.64 13.26
N GLN A 58 -5.02 10.75 14.07
CA GLN A 58 -4.29 9.58 13.56
C GLN A 58 -5.19 8.66 12.73
N LEU A 59 -6.47 8.53 13.11
CA LEU A 59 -7.47 7.77 12.37
C LEU A 59 -7.64 8.31 10.95
N ARG A 60 -7.83 9.63 10.81
CA ARG A 60 -7.97 10.27 9.51
C ARG A 60 -6.71 10.18 8.68
N LEU A 61 -5.54 10.38 9.28
CA LEU A 61 -4.26 10.22 8.61
C LEU A 61 -4.10 8.81 8.03
N ASN A 62 -4.42 7.79 8.81
CA ASN A 62 -4.30 6.39 8.38
C ASN A 62 -5.24 6.08 7.21
N ASN A 63 -6.52 6.49 7.31
CA ASN A 63 -7.50 6.28 6.24
C ASN A 63 -7.07 6.95 4.93
N LEU A 64 -6.56 8.18 5.00
CA LEU A 64 -6.05 8.88 3.82
C LEU A 64 -4.77 8.22 3.28
N ALA A 65 -3.89 7.72 4.15
CA ALA A 65 -2.65 7.08 3.74
C ALA A 65 -2.92 5.80 2.93
N ILE A 66 -3.89 4.98 3.36
CA ILE A 66 -4.33 3.79 2.62
C ILE A 66 -4.81 4.16 1.22
N LEU A 67 -5.69 5.17 1.10
CA LEU A 67 -6.19 5.65 -0.20
C LEU A 67 -5.08 6.17 -1.12
N SER A 68 -4.04 6.79 -0.54
CA SER A 68 -2.91 7.37 -1.28
C SER A 68 -1.90 6.32 -1.73
N ILE A 69 -1.62 5.32 -0.88
CA ILE A 69 -0.71 4.20 -1.19
C ILE A 69 -1.37 3.27 -2.21
N GLU A 70 -2.63 2.92 -2.00
CA GLU A 70 -3.43 2.07 -2.89
C GLU A 70 -4.22 2.90 -3.91
N SER A 71 -3.58 3.93 -4.47
CA SER A 71 -4.23 4.87 -5.38
C SER A 71 -4.81 4.21 -6.64
N ASN A 72 -4.18 3.14 -7.13
CA ASN A 72 -4.68 2.35 -8.26
C ASN A 72 -6.05 1.72 -7.93
N ILE A 73 -6.17 1.11 -6.75
CA ILE A 73 -7.41 0.50 -6.26
C ILE A 73 -8.43 1.61 -5.97
N ALA A 74 -8.01 2.68 -5.31
CA ALA A 74 -8.88 3.82 -4.98
C ALA A 74 -9.47 4.49 -6.24
N SER A 75 -8.72 4.52 -7.34
CA SER A 75 -9.18 5.07 -8.63
C SER A 75 -10.25 4.20 -9.29
N SER A 76 -10.30 2.90 -8.98
CA SER A 76 -11.34 1.99 -9.47
C SER A 76 -12.63 2.03 -8.65
N LEU A 77 -12.65 2.77 -7.54
CA LEU A 77 -13.78 2.83 -6.63
C LEU A 77 -14.93 3.66 -7.24
N PRO A 78 -16.18 3.17 -7.23
CA PRO A 78 -17.32 3.93 -7.74
C PRO A 78 -17.66 5.10 -6.81
N LEU A 79 -17.14 6.30 -7.14
CA LEU A 79 -17.28 7.50 -6.32
C LEU A 79 -18.74 7.90 -6.07
N GLU A 80 -19.63 7.73 -7.05
CA GLU A 80 -21.06 8.05 -6.91
C GLU A 80 -21.70 7.26 -5.76
N VAL A 81 -21.43 5.95 -5.69
CA VAL A 81 -21.93 5.06 -4.63
C VAL A 81 -21.39 5.47 -3.26
N VAL A 82 -20.13 5.92 -3.19
CA VAL A 82 -19.51 6.39 -1.95
C VAL A 82 -20.17 7.69 -1.48
N VAL A 83 -20.42 8.62 -2.40
CA VAL A 83 -21.09 9.89 -2.10
C VAL A 83 -22.53 9.66 -1.64
N ASP A 84 -23.28 8.80 -2.33
CA ASP A 84 -24.66 8.47 -1.95
C ASP A 84 -24.73 7.81 -0.58
N ARG A 85 -23.83 6.85 -0.32
CA ARG A 85 -23.73 6.20 0.99
C ARG A 85 -23.35 7.20 2.09
N PHE A 86 -22.40 8.09 1.82
CA PHE A 86 -22.02 9.13 2.77
C PHE A 86 -23.20 10.06 3.07
N ALA A 87 -23.92 10.53 2.05
CA ALA A 87 -25.09 11.38 2.19
C ALA A 87 -26.21 10.72 3.00
N TYR A 88 -26.49 9.43 2.72
CA TYR A 88 -27.47 8.63 3.45
C TYR A 88 -27.11 8.48 4.94
N GLN A 89 -25.84 8.16 5.24
CA GLN A 89 -25.39 7.89 6.61
C GLN A 89 -25.23 9.17 7.44
N HIS A 90 -24.69 10.25 6.87
CA HIS A 90 -24.31 11.42 7.64
C HIS A 90 -25.39 12.50 7.78
N LYS A 91 -26.51 12.45 7.05
CA LYS A 91 -27.64 13.43 7.03
C LYS A 91 -27.26 14.92 6.91
N ASN A 92 -25.98 15.23 6.87
CA ASN A 92 -25.39 16.55 6.96
C ASN A 92 -24.40 16.65 5.80
N ARG A 93 -24.65 17.58 4.87
CA ARG A 93 -23.88 17.73 3.62
C ARG A 93 -22.47 18.31 3.83
N ARG A 94 -22.02 18.42 5.09
CA ARG A 94 -20.72 18.98 5.47
C ARG A 94 -19.85 17.86 6.04
N ILE A 95 -18.66 17.74 5.49
CA ILE A 95 -17.62 16.88 6.05
C ILE A 95 -17.04 17.63 7.26
N CYS A 96 -17.32 17.18 8.48
CA CYS A 96 -16.63 17.68 9.67
C CYS A 96 -15.20 17.15 9.66
N LEU A 97 -14.26 18.02 9.29
CA LEU A 97 -12.83 17.71 9.18
C LEU A 97 -12.09 17.90 10.51
N SER A 98 -12.69 17.47 11.64
CA SER A 98 -11.99 17.44 12.95
C SER A 98 -10.85 16.43 12.97
#